data_AF-S2YM44-F1
#
_entry.id   AF-S2YM44-F1
#
_cell.length_a   1.000
_cell.length_b   1.000
_cell.length_c   1.000
_cell.angle_alpha   90.00
_cell.angle_beta   90.00
_cell.angle_gamma   90.00
#
_symmetry.space_group_name_H-M   'P 1'
#
loop_
_entity.id
_entity.type
_entity.pdbx_description
1 polymer ?
#
loop_
_entity_poly.entity_id
_entity_poly.type
_entity_poly.pdbx_seq_one_letter_code
_entity_poly.pdbx_strand_id
1 'polypeptide(L)'
;MREIKVRGYSVEKLCADSQWVEGFGVMDVKYTDGKIEYFIISNYGEFEVHPESIGQFTGLHDKNGLEIYEGDIVLRELVTIGIHINEDFIGQVKMYEGRWWIDNGRDAVPLWSPFDELIVLGNIYEHPNLLEGDDS
;
A
#
# COMPACT_ATOMS: atom_id res chain seq x y z
N MET A 1 10.35 -0.71 18.98
CA MET A 1 10.61 -1.84 18.05
C MET A 1 9.81 -1.56 16.79
N ARG A 2 10.36 -1.74 15.59
CA ARG A 2 9.62 -1.53 14.33
C ARG A 2 8.60 -2.67 14.16
N GLU A 3 7.38 -2.33 13.79
CA GLU A 3 6.37 -3.32 13.42
C GLU A 3 6.68 -3.89 12.04
N ILE A 4 6.60 -5.22 11.92
CA ILE A 4 6.79 -5.94 10.67
C ILE A 4 5.44 -6.52 10.30
N LYS A 5 4.79 -5.89 9.32
CA LYS A 5 3.51 -6.30 8.76
C LYS A 5 3.62 -6.31 7.24
N VAL A 6 2.99 -7.31 6.65
CA VAL A 6 2.83 -7.46 5.20
C VAL A 6 1.37 -7.78 4.94
N ARG A 7 0.87 -7.37 3.77
CA ARG A 7 -0.45 -7.75 3.30
C ARG A 7 -0.39 -8.24 1.86
N GLY A 8 -1.44 -8.93 1.44
CA GLY A 8 -1.56 -9.47 0.10
C GLY A 8 -3.00 -9.90 -0.18
N TYR A 9 -3.37 -9.85 -1.44
CA TYR A 9 -4.70 -10.19 -1.92
C TYR A 9 -4.78 -11.69 -2.18
N SER A 10 -5.65 -12.38 -1.44
CA SER A 10 -5.82 -13.84 -1.49
C SER A 10 -6.27 -14.31 -2.87
N VAL A 11 -5.65 -15.37 -3.39
CA VAL A 11 -6.11 -16.07 -4.60
C VAL A 11 -7.41 -16.81 -4.32
N GLU A 12 -7.53 -17.38 -3.13
CA GLU A 12 -8.74 -18.05 -2.68
C GLU A 12 -9.77 -17.05 -2.15
N LYS A 13 -11.05 -17.32 -2.42
CA LYS A 13 -12.13 -16.51 -1.88
C LYS A 13 -12.30 -16.78 -0.38
N LEU A 14 -11.97 -15.79 0.44
CA LEU A 14 -12.21 -15.83 1.87
C LEU A 14 -13.70 -15.66 2.21
N CYS A 15 -14.09 -16.10 3.40
CA CYS A 15 -15.46 -15.93 3.90
C CYS A 15 -15.78 -14.50 4.36
N ALA A 16 -14.77 -13.63 4.45
CA ALA A 16 -14.91 -12.23 4.82
C ALA A 16 -15.21 -11.35 3.60
N ASP A 17 -15.64 -10.11 3.85
CA ASP A 17 -15.91 -9.11 2.82
C ASP A 17 -14.63 -8.64 2.09
N SER A 18 -13.47 -8.81 2.73
CA SER A 18 -12.15 -8.50 2.17
C SER A 18 -11.36 -9.76 1.87
N GLN A 19 -10.67 -9.77 0.73
CA GLN A 19 -9.70 -10.81 0.37
C GLN A 19 -8.27 -10.46 0.78
N TRP A 20 -8.07 -9.29 1.40
CA TRP A 20 -6.77 -8.92 1.95
C TRP A 20 -6.43 -9.80 3.16
N VAL A 21 -5.26 -10.41 3.10
CA VAL A 21 -4.66 -11.16 4.19
C VAL A 21 -3.51 -10.36 4.75
N GLU A 22 -3.53 -10.14 6.06
CA GLU A 22 -2.43 -9.53 6.80
C GLU A 22 -1.59 -10.60 7.48
N GLY A 23 -0.27 -10.37 7.52
CA GLY A 23 0.68 -11.28 8.11
C GLY A 23 2.00 -10.61 8.45
N PHE A 24 3.00 -11.42 8.74
CA PHE A 24 4.32 -10.98 9.19
C PHE A 24 5.47 -11.58 8.37
N GLY A 25 5.16 -12.34 7.33
CA GLY A 25 6.14 -12.94 6.44
C GLY A 25 5.56 -13.31 5.08
N VAL A 26 6.44 -13.42 4.10
CA VAL A 26 6.13 -13.87 2.73
C VAL A 26 6.99 -15.09 2.45
N MET A 27 6.40 -16.13 1.87
CA MET A 27 7.07 -17.36 1.46
C MET A 27 6.84 -17.61 -0.03
N ASP A 28 7.91 -17.87 -0.79
CA ASP A 28 7.82 -18.37 -2.17
C ASP A 28 8.08 -19.88 -2.22
N VAL A 29 7.19 -20.62 -2.88
CA VAL A 29 7.32 -22.07 -3.09
C VAL A 29 7.58 -22.34 -4.56
N LYS A 30 8.76 -22.91 -4.85
CA LYS A 30 9.18 -23.27 -6.22
C LYS A 30 8.96 -24.76 -6.44
N TYR A 31 8.08 -25.08 -7.37
CA TYR A 31 7.75 -26.45 -7.74
C TYR A 31 8.70 -27.00 -8.81
N THR A 32 8.73 -28.33 -8.94
CA THR A 32 9.60 -29.02 -9.91
C THR A 32 9.23 -28.74 -11.36
N ASP A 33 8.00 -28.31 -11.63
CA ASP A 33 7.50 -27.91 -12.95
C ASP A 33 7.81 -26.44 -13.29
N GLY A 34 8.45 -25.71 -12.38
CA GLY A 34 8.80 -24.29 -12.56
C GLY A 34 7.72 -23.31 -12.09
N LYS A 35 6.57 -23.78 -11.59
CA LYS A 35 5.58 -22.90 -10.94
C LYS A 35 6.18 -22.27 -9.68
N ILE A 36 5.87 -20.99 -9.45
CA ILE A 36 6.18 -20.28 -8.21
C ILE A 36 4.86 -19.78 -7.62
N GLU A 37 4.58 -20.15 -6.38
CA GLU A 37 3.45 -19.64 -5.60
C GLU A 37 3.96 -18.79 -4.44
N TYR A 38 3.16 -17.82 -4.02
CA TYR A 38 3.50 -16.88 -2.96
C TYR A 38 2.46 -16.95 -1.86
N PHE A 39 2.93 -17.02 -0.62
CA PHE A 39 2.09 -17.16 0.55
C PHE A 39 2.36 -16.05 1.57
N ILE A 40 1.30 -15.53 2.18
CA ILE A 40 1.43 -14.73 3.41
C ILE A 40 1.32 -15.63 4.63
N ILE A 41 2.30 -15.49 5.51
CA ILE A 41 2.34 -16.14 6.81
C ILE A 41 1.62 -15.23 7.80
N SER A 42 0.48 -15.70 8.31
CA SER A 42 -0.34 -14.99 9.28
C SER A 42 -0.51 -15.81 10.56
N ASN A 43 -1.14 -15.20 11.58
CA ASN A 43 -1.52 -15.92 12.80
C ASN A 43 -2.60 -16.99 12.57
N TYR A 44 -3.25 -16.98 11.41
CA TYR A 44 -4.35 -17.88 11.06
C TYR A 44 -3.94 -18.97 10.07
N GLY A 45 -2.66 -19.00 9.67
CA GLY A 45 -2.12 -19.94 8.70
C GLY A 45 -1.46 -19.24 7.51
N GLU A 46 -1.23 -20.03 6.46
CA GLU A 46 -0.61 -19.62 5.21
C GLU A 46 -1.69 -19.44 4.15
N PHE A 47 -1.66 -18.30 3.45
CA PHE A 47 -2.65 -17.97 2.42
C PHE A 47 -1.95 -17.70 1.11
N GLU A 48 -2.33 -18.40 0.04
CA GLU A 48 -1.83 -18.11 -1.31
C GLU A 48 -2.33 -16.73 -1.74
N VAL A 49 -1.42 -15.87 -2.18
CA VAL A 49 -1.72 -14.50 -2.59
C VAL A 49 -1.19 -14.20 -3.97
N HIS A 50 -1.81 -13.21 -4.62
CA HIS A 50 -1.31 -12.61 -5.83
C HIS A 50 0.05 -11.95 -5.56
N PRO A 51 1.17 -12.38 -6.19
CA PRO A 51 2.50 -11.84 -5.88
C PRO A 51 2.60 -10.34 -6.09
N GLU A 52 1.93 -9.82 -7.11
CA GLU A 52 1.86 -8.41 -7.43
C GLU A 52 1.18 -7.60 -6.33
N SER A 53 0.34 -8.21 -5.49
CA SER A 53 -0.42 -7.56 -4.41
C SER A 53 0.30 -7.48 -3.07
N ILE A 54 1.46 -8.13 -2.98
CA ILE A 54 2.24 -8.18 -1.74
C ILE A 54 2.77 -6.77 -1.46
N GLY A 55 2.37 -6.21 -0.33
CA GLY A 55 2.79 -4.89 0.11
C GLY A 55 3.26 -4.89 1.55
N GLN A 56 4.33 -4.14 1.83
CA GLN A 56 4.83 -3.96 3.18
C GLN A 56 4.16 -2.77 3.87
N PHE A 57 3.88 -2.92 5.17
CA PHE A 57 3.48 -1.78 6.01
C PHE A 57 4.61 -0.75 6.08
N THR A 58 4.27 0.51 5.82
CA THR A 58 5.24 1.60 5.79
C THR A 58 5.76 1.98 7.18
N GLY A 59 5.00 1.65 8.24
CA GLY A 59 5.22 2.14 9.60
C GLY A 59 4.47 3.43 9.92
N LEU A 60 3.69 3.97 8.96
CA LEU A 60 2.94 5.22 9.09
C LEU A 60 1.44 4.94 9.04
N HIS A 61 0.69 5.79 9.73
CA HIS A 61 -0.76 5.79 9.68
C HIS A 61 -1.25 7.08 9.02
N ASP A 62 -2.39 7.00 8.37
CA ASP A 62 -3.11 8.16 7.84
C ASP A 62 -3.78 8.96 8.98
N LYS A 63 -4.44 10.07 8.64
CA LYS A 63 -5.10 10.94 9.63
C LYS A 63 -6.24 10.26 10.40
N ASN A 64 -6.80 9.17 9.88
CA ASN A 64 -7.86 8.40 10.51
C ASN A 64 -7.32 7.20 11.31
N GLY A 65 -5.99 7.04 11.38
CA GLY A 65 -5.34 5.92 12.04
C GLY A 65 -5.31 4.64 11.21
N LEU A 66 -5.58 4.71 9.90
CA LEU A 66 -5.44 3.57 8.99
C LEU A 66 -3.97 3.35 8.65
N GLU A 67 -3.52 2.11 8.67
CA GLU A 67 -2.16 1.73 8.28
C GLU A 67 -1.93 1.96 6.78
N ILE A 68 -0.79 2.56 6.44
CA ILE A 68 -0.39 2.79 5.05
C ILE A 68 0.58 1.69 4.61
N TYR A 69 0.27 1.03 3.51
CA TYR A 69 1.05 -0.05 2.91
C TYR A 69 1.57 0.35 1.53
N GLU A 70 2.59 -0.38 1.06
CA GLU A 70 2.97 -0.35 -0.34
C GLU A 70 1.78 -0.68 -1.26
N GLY A 71 1.67 0.06 -2.35
CA GLY A 71 0.57 -0.05 -3.30
C GLY A 71 -0.72 0.70 -2.90
N ASP A 72 -0.79 1.29 -1.70
CA ASP A 72 -1.88 2.22 -1.37
C ASP A 72 -1.82 3.47 -2.24
N ILE A 73 -2.98 4.03 -2.52
CA ILE A 73 -3.15 5.33 -3.17
C ILE A 73 -3.48 6.32 -2.07
N VAL A 74 -2.60 7.29 -1.87
CA VAL A 74 -2.68 8.26 -0.78
C VAL A 74 -2.79 9.67 -1.32
N LEU A 75 -3.63 10.46 -0.67
CA LEU A 75 -3.68 11.91 -0.79
C LEU A 75 -2.81 12.52 0.32
N ARG A 76 -1.89 13.39 -0.07
CA ARG A 76 -1.09 14.23 0.82
C ARG A 76 -1.62 15.66 0.77
N GLU A 77 -2.21 16.11 1.87
CA GLU A 77 -2.74 17.47 2.04
C GLU A 77 -1.74 18.30 2.85
N LEU A 78 -1.33 19.46 2.33
CA LEU A 78 -0.42 20.36 3.03
C LEU A 78 -1.16 21.15 4.12
N VAL A 79 -0.76 20.94 5.37
CA VAL A 79 -1.31 21.62 6.55
C VAL A 79 -0.27 22.61 7.08
N THR A 80 -0.02 23.68 6.31
CA THR A 80 0.75 24.81 6.85
C THR A 80 -0.18 25.75 7.61
N ILE A 81 0.25 26.22 8.78
CA ILE A 81 -0.51 27.08 9.70
C ILE A 81 -1.16 28.26 8.93
N GLY A 82 -2.47 28.17 8.69
CA GLY A 82 -3.29 29.25 8.16
C GLY A 82 -3.32 29.42 6.63
N ILE A 83 -2.67 28.56 5.84
CA ILE A 83 -2.73 28.61 4.37
C ILE A 83 -2.88 27.17 3.84
N HIS A 84 -4.08 26.81 3.40
CA HIS A 84 -4.27 25.67 2.49
C HIS A 84 -3.76 26.11 1.12
N ILE A 85 -2.50 25.81 0.84
CA ILE A 85 -1.98 25.86 -0.52
C ILE A 85 -2.49 24.58 -1.16
N ASN A 86 -3.41 24.70 -2.14
CA ASN A 86 -3.95 23.57 -2.90
C ASN A 86 -2.83 22.91 -3.75
N GLU A 87 -1.92 22.21 -3.10
CA GLU A 87 -0.92 21.34 -3.71
C GLU A 87 -1.18 19.90 -3.25
N ASP A 88 -2.45 19.51 -3.27
CA ASP A 88 -2.89 18.14 -3.03
C ASP A 88 -2.13 17.20 -3.96
N PHE A 89 -1.42 16.25 -3.38
CA PHE A 89 -0.65 15.28 -4.14
C PHE A 89 -1.24 13.89 -3.93
N ILE A 90 -1.80 13.33 -5.00
CA ILE A 90 -2.35 11.97 -5.02
C ILE A 90 -1.37 11.08 -5.78
N GLY A 91 -1.05 9.92 -5.22
CA GLY A 91 -0.27 8.91 -5.93
C GLY A 91 -0.15 7.61 -5.18
N GLN A 92 0.52 6.65 -5.79
CA GLN A 92 0.78 5.33 -5.25
C GLN A 92 1.97 5.35 -4.29
N VAL A 93 1.86 4.64 -3.18
CA VAL A 93 2.95 4.39 -2.24
C VAL A 93 3.91 3.36 -2.81
N LYS A 94 5.19 3.74 -2.96
CA LYS A 94 6.26 2.88 -3.48
C LYS A 94 7.56 3.03 -2.70
N MET A 95 8.39 1.98 -2.70
CA MET A 95 9.71 2.01 -2.08
C MET A 95 10.79 2.32 -3.11
N TYR A 96 11.49 3.45 -2.96
CA TYR A 96 12.64 3.80 -3.78
C TYR A 96 13.79 4.29 -2.89
N GLU A 97 15.02 3.87 -3.19
CA GLU A 97 16.24 4.34 -2.53
C GLU A 97 16.20 4.24 -0.98
N GLY A 98 15.52 3.22 -0.45
CA GLY A 98 15.42 3.01 0.99
C GLY A 98 14.37 3.88 1.71
N ARG A 99 13.46 4.53 0.96
CA ARG A 99 12.40 5.39 1.50
C ARG A 99 11.05 5.15 0.80
N TRP A 100 9.96 5.38 1.52
CA TRP A 100 8.60 5.42 0.97
C TRP A 100 8.32 6.75 0.27
N TRP A 101 7.79 6.66 -0.95
CA TRP A 101 7.40 7.77 -1.80
C TRP A 101 5.93 7.66 -2.18
N ILE A 102 5.31 8.79 -2.49
CA ILE A 102 4.04 8.90 -3.20
C ILE A 102 4.39 9.25 -4.63
N ASP A 103 3.99 8.42 -5.58
CA ASP A 103 4.35 8.51 -6.99
C ASP A 103 3.07 8.53 -7.86
N ASN A 104 2.91 9.59 -8.65
CA ASN A 104 1.76 9.76 -9.55
C ASN A 104 2.07 9.41 -11.02
N GLY A 105 3.26 8.85 -11.28
CA GLY A 105 3.77 8.51 -12.61
C GLY A 105 4.48 9.64 -13.36
N ARG A 106 4.34 10.90 -12.90
CA ARG A 106 5.08 12.07 -13.44
C ARG A 106 6.11 12.59 -12.45
N ASP A 107 5.68 12.75 -11.20
CA ASP A 107 6.46 13.25 -10.08
C ASP A 107 6.37 12.27 -8.91
N ALA A 108 7.35 12.34 -8.01
CA ALA A 108 7.35 11.58 -6.77
C ALA A 108 7.78 12.47 -5.60
N VAL A 109 7.06 12.35 -4.49
CA VAL A 109 7.35 13.09 -3.25
C VAL A 109 7.51 12.12 -2.07
N PRO A 110 8.32 12.45 -1.05
CA PRO A 110 8.42 11.59 0.14
C PRO A 110 7.05 11.36 0.80
N LEU A 111 6.78 10.12 1.23
CA LEU A 111 5.53 9.79 1.93
C LEU A 111 5.40 10.56 3.25
N TRP A 112 6.47 10.62 4.03
CA TRP A 112 6.45 11.32 5.31
C TRP A 112 6.94 12.76 5.18
N SER A 113 6.22 13.66 5.84
CA SER A 113 6.60 15.06 6.01
C SER A 113 6.00 15.60 7.32
N PRO A 114 6.68 16.52 8.01
CA PRO A 114 6.21 17.06 9.28
C PRO A 114 5.00 18.01 9.17
N PHE A 115 4.61 18.43 7.96
CA PHE A 115 3.56 19.45 7.75
C PHE A 115 2.33 18.91 7.01
N ASP A 116 2.33 17.65 6.62
CA ASP A 116 1.28 17.12 5.75
C ASP A 116 0.45 16.07 6.47
N GLU A 117 -0.83 16.06 6.15
CA GLU A 117 -1.73 14.98 6.50
C GLU A 117 -1.80 13.98 5.35
N LEU A 118 -1.85 12.70 5.70
CA LEU A 118 -2.01 11.60 4.75
C LEU A 118 -3.42 11.03 4.88
N ILE A 119 -4.02 10.70 3.75
CA ILE A 119 -5.33 10.05 3.67
C ILE A 119 -5.21 8.90 2.68
N VAL A 120 -5.54 7.70 3.12
CA VAL A 120 -5.64 6.57 2.19
C VAL A 120 -6.95 6.69 1.43
N LEU A 121 -6.87 6.77 0.10
CA LEU A 121 -8.04 6.81 -0.77
C LEU A 121 -8.44 5.41 -1.28
N GLY A 122 -7.49 4.49 -1.32
CA GLY A 122 -7.66 3.14 -1.83
C GLY A 122 -6.31 2.49 -2.09
N ASN A 123 -6.27 1.55 -3.03
CA ASN A 123 -5.06 0.86 -3.48
C ASN A 123 -5.17 0.54 -4.97
N ILE A 124 -4.05 0.23 -5.61
CA ILE A 124 -4.00 0.01 -7.06
C ILE A 124 -4.75 -1.26 -7.54
N TYR A 125 -5.14 -2.17 -6.64
CA TYR A 125 -5.79 -3.43 -7.01
C TYR A 125 -7.31 -3.29 -7.03
N GLU A 126 -7.86 -2.60 -6.02
CA GLU A 126 -9.31 -2.39 -5.89
C GLU A 126 -9.76 -1.05 -6.49
N HIS A 127 -8.86 -0.07 -6.58
CA HIS A 127 -9.17 1.30 -7.00
C HIS A 127 -8.18 1.84 -8.06
N PRO A 128 -7.90 1.12 -9.15
CA PRO A 128 -6.92 1.54 -10.16
C PRO A 128 -7.28 2.90 -10.80
N ASN A 129 -8.57 3.21 -10.90
CA ASN A 129 -9.08 4.45 -11.49
C ASN A 129 -8.74 5.72 -10.71
N LEU A 130 -8.25 5.63 -9.46
CA LEU A 130 -7.86 6.81 -8.67
C LEU A 130 -6.55 7.46 -9.15
N LEU A 131 -5.77 6.77 -9.99
CA LEU A 131 -4.53 7.31 -10.59
C LEU A 131 -4.73 7.79 -12.04
N GLU A 132 -5.88 7.47 -12.64
CA GLU A 132 -6.27 7.98 -13.94
C GLU A 132 -6.75 9.42 -13.72
N GLY A 133 -5.82 10.39 -13.84
CA GLY A 133 -6.17 11.80 -13.73
C GLY A 133 -7.29 12.17 -14.71
N ASP A 134 -8.20 13.04 -14.29
CA ASP A 134 -9.17 13.69 -15.18
C ASP A 134 -8.39 14.40 -16.29
N ASP A 135 -8.27 13.76 -17.46
CA ASP A 135 -7.94 14.43 -18.72
C ASP A 135 -9.17 15.27 -19.13
N SER A 136 -9.41 16.38 -18.41
CA SER A 136 -10.45 17.38 -18.67
C SER A 136 -9.85 18.75 -18.96
#